data_AF-A0A7S4RS78-F1
#
_entry.id   AF-A0A7S4RS78-F1
#
_cell.length_a   1.000
_cell.length_b   1.000
_cell.length_c   1.000
_cell.angle_alpha   90.00
_cell.angle_beta   90.00
_cell.angle_gamma   90.00
#
_symmetry.space_group_name_H-M   'P 1'
#
loop_
_entity.id
_entity.type
_entity.pdbx_description
1 polymer ?
#
loop_
_entity_poly.entity_id
_entity_poly.type
_entity_poly.pdbx_seq_one_letter_code
_entity_poly.pdbx_strand_id
1 'polypeptide(L)'
;MSTTFAESLWQEQRKVDLEAKVHKGTGVYKIWNEKLIFIHAAIQLNPFDSPTFTWMDAGYFRQKRRNPTQPIVNLNITDAGVHPSKVLLLHVRGDGLDRTGKDRVAIAGNSFSGTPEAFLEFYDKYYITMWDWITKGIFVGSDQFVMTETCYRYPSVCHPTFPGRFRNWFYMAAILEKTECDLQQVSDNFFFGSPPDNNPPPFPQGVVSTMKGLT
;
A
#
# COMPACT_ATOMS: atom_id res chain seq x y z
N MET A 1 -2.43 -15.38 1.01
CA MET A 1 -3.46 -14.48 0.44
C MET A 1 -4.18 -15.13 -0.75
N SER A 2 -3.55 -15.44 -1.89
CA SER A 2 -4.20 -16.19 -2.99
C SER A 2 -4.70 -17.58 -2.62
N THR A 3 -4.01 -18.28 -1.71
CA THR A 3 -4.46 -19.58 -1.17
C THR A 3 -5.40 -19.44 0.02
N THR A 4 -5.47 -18.25 0.62
CA THR A 4 -6.29 -17.98 1.81
C THR A 4 -7.73 -17.64 1.42
N PHE A 5 -7.94 -16.90 0.34
CA PHE A 5 -9.27 -16.44 -0.06
C PHE A 5 -9.68 -17.09 -1.39
N ALA A 6 -10.77 -17.87 -1.35
CA ALA A 6 -11.30 -18.51 -2.54
C ALA A 6 -11.85 -17.49 -3.55
N GLU A 7 -11.97 -17.90 -4.81
CA GLU A 7 -12.55 -17.08 -5.87
C GLU A 7 -13.93 -16.50 -5.50
N SER A 8 -14.77 -17.29 -4.82
CA SER A 8 -16.10 -16.86 -4.39
C SER A 8 -16.08 -15.63 -3.48
N LEU A 9 -15.09 -15.48 -2.59
CA LEU A 9 -14.96 -14.28 -1.76
C LEU A 9 -14.67 -13.05 -2.61
N TRP A 10 -13.79 -13.17 -3.61
CA TRP A 10 -13.50 -12.07 -4.54
C TRP A 10 -14.70 -11.71 -5.40
N GLN A 11 -15.53 -12.69 -5.77
CA GLN A 11 -16.78 -12.43 -6.47
C GLN A 11 -17.79 -11.69 -5.58
N GLU A 12 -17.79 -11.92 -4.27
CA GLU A 12 -18.60 -11.12 -3.33
C GLU A 12 -18.03 -9.70 -3.17
N GLN A 13 -16.72 -9.54 -3.08
CA GLN A 13 -16.05 -8.23 -3.08
C GLN A 13 -16.36 -7.42 -4.35
N ARG A 14 -16.43 -8.08 -5.51
CA ARG A 14 -16.86 -7.45 -6.77
C ARG A 14 -18.28 -6.89 -6.70
N LYS A 15 -19.18 -7.47 -5.91
CA LYS A 15 -20.56 -7.00 -5.78
C LYS A 15 -20.67 -5.68 -5.00
N VAL A 16 -19.69 -5.39 -4.14
CA VAL A 16 -19.63 -4.15 -3.34
C VAL A 16 -18.64 -3.12 -3.92
N ASP A 17 -17.96 -3.46 -5.01
CA ASP A 17 -17.06 -2.57 -5.73
C ASP A 17 -17.84 -1.54 -6.57
N LEU A 18 -17.77 -0.27 -6.16
CA LEU A 18 -18.40 0.85 -6.88
C LEU A 18 -17.79 1.08 -8.28
N GLU A 19 -16.57 0.58 -8.51
CA GLU A 19 -15.82 0.68 -9.76
C GLU A 19 -15.74 -0.66 -10.50
N ALA A 20 -16.60 -1.64 -10.18
CA ALA A 20 -16.59 -2.98 -10.78
C ALA A 20 -16.63 -3.00 -12.32
N LYS A 21 -17.19 -1.94 -12.94
CA LYS A 21 -17.24 -1.77 -14.41
C LYS A 21 -15.88 -1.41 -15.01
N VAL A 22 -15.03 -0.73 -14.25
CA VAL A 22 -13.66 -0.36 -14.63
C VAL A 22 -12.71 -1.52 -14.33
N HIS A 23 -12.89 -2.19 -13.20
CA HIS A 23 -12.09 -3.33 -12.79
C HIS A 23 -12.48 -4.61 -13.54
N LYS A 24 -11.65 -5.02 -14.51
CA LYS A 24 -11.92 -6.19 -15.36
C LYS A 24 -11.63 -7.50 -14.62
N GLY A 25 -12.68 -8.11 -14.08
CA GLY A 25 -12.61 -9.36 -13.33
C GLY A 25 -12.06 -9.19 -11.91
N THR A 26 -12.04 -10.28 -11.16
CA THR A 26 -11.54 -10.35 -9.77
C THR A 26 -10.03 -10.58 -9.68
N GLY A 27 -9.39 -11.00 -10.78
CA GLY A 27 -7.94 -11.26 -10.81
C GLY A 27 -7.11 -10.04 -10.44
N VAL A 28 -7.54 -8.84 -10.82
CA VAL A 28 -6.84 -7.60 -10.45
C VAL A 28 -6.84 -7.36 -8.95
N TYR A 29 -7.92 -7.70 -8.24
CA TYR A 29 -7.99 -7.55 -6.78
C TYR A 29 -6.95 -8.41 -6.07
N LYS A 30 -6.75 -9.64 -6.58
CA LYS A 30 -5.75 -10.56 -6.03
C LYS A 30 -4.35 -10.00 -6.22
N ILE A 31 -4.01 -9.58 -7.44
CA ILE A 31 -2.68 -9.03 -7.77
C ILE A 31 -2.38 -7.79 -6.92
N TRP A 32 -3.35 -6.88 -6.79
CA TRP A 32 -3.18 -5.67 -5.98
C TRP A 32 -2.92 -6.00 -4.50
N ASN A 33 -3.66 -6.94 -3.93
CA ASN A 33 -3.48 -7.36 -2.54
C ASN A 33 -2.28 -8.32 -2.33
N GLU A 34 -1.55 -8.71 -3.39
CA GLU A 34 -0.34 -9.55 -3.30
C GLU A 34 0.97 -8.77 -3.35
N LYS A 35 0.95 -7.46 -3.63
CA LYS A 35 2.15 -6.63 -3.74
C LYS A 35 3.05 -6.74 -2.51
N LEU A 36 2.46 -6.70 -1.31
CA LEU A 36 3.20 -6.82 -0.05
C LEU A 36 3.72 -8.24 0.20
N ILE A 37 3.08 -9.29 -0.35
CA ILE A 37 3.65 -10.64 -0.33
C ILE A 37 4.93 -10.71 -1.16
N PHE A 38 4.94 -10.10 -2.35
CA PHE A 38 6.14 -10.09 -3.18
C PHE A 38 7.28 -9.33 -2.52
N ILE A 39 7.00 -8.19 -1.89
CA ILE A 39 8.01 -7.45 -1.11
C ILE A 39 8.50 -8.27 0.08
N HIS A 40 7.59 -8.87 0.85
CA HIS A 40 7.95 -9.74 1.96
C HIS A 40 8.86 -10.89 1.49
N ALA A 41 8.51 -11.57 0.41
CA ALA A 41 9.34 -12.63 -0.16
C ALA A 41 10.73 -12.13 -0.61
N ALA A 42 10.79 -10.94 -1.24
CA ALA A 42 12.05 -10.33 -1.63
C ALA A 42 12.95 -10.02 -0.43
N ILE A 43 12.37 -9.52 0.68
CA ILE A 43 13.06 -9.26 1.94
C ILE A 43 13.59 -10.56 2.56
N GLN A 44 12.81 -11.64 2.54
CA GLN A 44 13.26 -12.93 3.09
C GLN A 44 14.42 -13.54 2.31
N LEU A 45 14.46 -13.33 0.99
CA LEU A 45 15.55 -13.81 0.15
C LEU A 45 16.81 -12.94 0.25
N ASN A 46 16.63 -11.61 0.23
CA ASN A 46 17.65 -10.55 0.24
C ASN A 46 19.08 -10.96 -0.19
N PRO A 47 19.29 -11.47 -1.42
CA PRO A 47 20.59 -12.00 -1.83
C PRO A 47 21.67 -10.93 -2.01
N PHE A 48 21.28 -9.66 -1.98
CA PHE A 48 22.15 -8.50 -2.20
C PHE A 48 22.38 -7.68 -0.93
N ASP A 49 21.91 -8.16 0.23
CA ASP A 49 21.96 -7.43 1.51
C ASP A 49 21.44 -5.99 1.38
N SER A 50 20.35 -5.83 0.64
CA SER A 50 19.74 -4.54 0.35
C SER A 50 19.15 -3.92 1.62
N PRO A 51 19.47 -2.66 1.96
CA PRO A 51 18.94 -1.99 3.15
C PRO A 51 17.52 -1.46 2.93
N THR A 52 17.10 -1.33 1.66
CA THR A 52 15.81 -0.78 1.27
C THR A 52 15.20 -1.60 0.14
N PHE A 53 13.87 -1.65 0.12
CA PHE A 53 13.07 -2.35 -0.88
C PHE A 53 12.05 -1.38 -1.46
N THR A 54 11.64 -1.61 -2.70
CA THR A 54 10.67 -0.74 -3.36
C THR A 54 9.75 -1.55 -4.26
N TRP A 55 8.45 -1.34 -4.11
CA TRP A 55 7.46 -1.80 -5.08
C TRP A 55 7.27 -0.74 -6.16
N MET A 56 7.12 -1.18 -7.41
CA MET A 56 6.75 -0.35 -8.54
C MET A 56 5.90 -1.14 -9.52
N ASP A 57 4.74 -0.60 -9.91
CA ASP A 57 3.90 -1.22 -10.94
C ASP A 57 4.61 -1.26 -12.30
N ALA A 58 4.27 -2.25 -13.12
CA ALA A 58 4.75 -2.30 -14.50
C ALA A 58 4.30 -1.04 -15.27
N GLY A 59 5.24 -0.39 -15.96
CA GLY A 59 4.97 0.86 -16.69
C GLY A 59 4.93 2.11 -15.81
N TYR A 60 5.42 2.05 -14.57
CA TYR A 60 5.53 3.22 -13.70
C TYR A 60 6.44 4.32 -14.29
N PHE A 61 7.57 3.91 -14.90
CA PHE A 61 8.44 4.83 -15.65
C PHE A 61 7.95 4.98 -17.08
N ARG A 62 7.37 6.15 -17.38
CA ARG A 62 6.74 6.46 -18.67
C ARG A 62 7.62 7.30 -19.62
N GLN A 63 8.84 7.66 -19.21
CA GLN A 63 9.72 8.54 -20.00
C GLN A 63 10.62 7.77 -20.98
N LYS A 64 11.27 8.51 -21.91
CA LYS A 64 12.18 8.00 -22.95
C LYS A 64 13.29 7.10 -22.37
N ARG A 65 13.84 6.22 -23.24
CA ARG A 65 14.95 5.28 -22.96
C ARG A 65 15.93 5.86 -21.94
N ARG A 66 15.97 5.25 -20.75
CA ARG A 66 16.98 5.54 -19.73
C ARG A 66 18.27 4.85 -20.10
N ASN A 67 19.39 5.39 -19.64
CA ASN A 67 20.65 4.67 -19.67
C ASN A 67 20.51 3.42 -18.79
N PRO A 68 20.71 2.20 -19.32
CA PRO A 68 20.56 0.96 -18.53
C PRO A 68 21.53 0.86 -17.35
N THR A 69 22.59 1.68 -17.30
CA THR A 69 23.55 1.70 -16.18
C THR A 69 23.13 2.62 -15.04
N GLN A 70 22.07 3.43 -15.22
CA GLN A 70 21.62 4.34 -14.17
C GLN A 70 20.64 3.62 -13.23
N PRO A 71 20.86 3.64 -11.91
CA PRO A 71 19.91 3.11 -10.95
C PRO A 71 18.54 3.78 -11.10
N ILE A 72 17.50 2.96 -11.00
CA ILE A 72 16.11 3.44 -10.98
C ILE A 72 15.78 4.07 -9.62
N VAL A 73 16.32 3.51 -8.56
CA VAL A 73 16.27 4.02 -7.19
C VAL A 73 17.69 4.40 -6.80
N ASN A 74 17.88 5.67 -6.48
CA ASN A 74 19.18 6.25 -6.11
C ASN A 74 19.15 7.00 -4.78
N LEU A 75 17.97 7.04 -4.14
CA LEU A 75 17.75 7.71 -2.87
C LEU A 75 17.85 6.72 -1.72
N ASN A 76 18.69 7.03 -0.72
CA ASN A 76 18.55 6.45 0.61
C ASN A 76 17.43 7.19 1.36
N ILE A 77 16.26 6.57 1.48
CA ILE A 77 15.08 7.21 2.08
C ILE A 77 15.28 7.53 3.56
N THR A 78 16.13 6.78 4.28
CA THR A 78 16.40 7.03 5.70
C THR A 78 17.28 8.25 5.89
N ASP A 79 18.33 8.40 5.07
CA ASP A 79 19.17 9.60 5.06
C ASP A 79 18.35 10.83 4.63
N ALA A 80 17.34 10.63 3.77
CA ALA A 80 16.39 11.65 3.36
C ALA A 80 15.39 12.05 4.47
N GLY A 81 15.33 11.33 5.60
CA GLY A 81 14.48 11.67 6.74
C GLY A 81 13.28 10.76 6.99
N VAL A 82 13.11 9.68 6.21
CA VAL A 82 12.08 8.66 6.50
C VAL A 82 12.56 7.77 7.64
N HIS A 83 11.79 7.71 8.73
CA HIS A 83 12.11 6.84 9.87
C HIS A 83 12.25 5.36 9.43
N PRO A 84 13.24 4.59 9.92
CA PRO A 84 13.47 3.21 9.50
C PRO A 84 12.29 2.26 9.68
N SER A 85 11.39 2.53 10.63
CA SER A 85 10.17 1.72 10.85
C SER A 85 8.98 2.10 9.96
N LYS A 86 9.14 3.05 9.02
CA LYS A 86 8.04 3.58 8.20
C LYS A 86 8.23 3.32 6.72
N VAL A 87 7.12 2.99 6.05
CA VAL A 87 7.08 2.91 4.59
C VAL A 87 6.79 4.29 4.01
N LEU A 88 7.67 4.74 3.12
CA LEU A 88 7.48 5.92 2.27
C LEU A 88 6.38 5.63 1.25
N LEU A 89 5.33 6.43 1.30
CA LEU A 89 4.12 6.28 0.50
C LEU A 89 3.78 7.62 -0.16
N LEU A 90 3.28 7.58 -1.39
CA LEU A 90 2.81 8.79 -2.06
C LEU A 90 1.39 9.14 -1.58
N HIS A 91 1.24 10.32 -0.99
CA HIS A 91 -0.07 10.92 -0.71
C HIS A 91 -0.61 11.57 -1.98
N VAL A 92 -1.68 11.00 -2.54
CA VAL A 92 -2.33 11.50 -3.75
C VAL A 92 -3.56 12.30 -3.35
N ARG A 93 -3.39 13.63 -3.30
CA ARG A 93 -4.49 14.54 -2.97
C ARG A 93 -5.42 14.77 -4.16
N GLY A 94 -6.72 14.68 -3.89
CA GLY A 94 -7.81 15.25 -4.69
C GLY A 94 -8.66 16.28 -3.93
N ASP A 95 -8.13 16.69 -2.76
CA ASP A 95 -8.49 17.85 -1.93
C ASP A 95 -9.96 18.17 -1.69
N GLY A 96 -10.72 17.14 -1.32
CA GLY A 96 -11.89 17.33 -0.46
C GLY A 96 -11.69 17.04 1.03
N LEU A 97 -10.45 16.77 1.46
CA LEU A 97 -10.02 16.23 2.77
C LEU A 97 -10.33 14.74 2.97
N ASP A 98 -9.34 13.91 2.66
CA ASP A 98 -9.40 12.45 2.70
C ASP A 98 -9.26 11.98 4.16
N ARG A 99 -10.38 11.56 4.76
CA ARG A 99 -10.43 11.20 6.20
C ARG A 99 -10.13 9.74 6.47
N THR A 100 -10.54 8.82 5.61
CA THR A 100 -10.33 7.37 5.80
C THR A 100 -10.25 6.67 4.44
N GLY A 101 -9.71 5.44 4.44
CA GLY A 101 -9.69 4.61 3.24
C GLY A 101 -11.07 4.10 2.82
N LYS A 102 -12.12 4.29 3.62
CA LYS A 102 -13.46 3.77 3.30
C LYS A 102 -14.13 4.49 2.14
N ASP A 103 -13.88 5.80 2.05
CA ASP A 103 -14.60 6.66 1.11
C ASP A 103 -13.69 7.16 -0.02
N ARG A 104 -12.37 7.19 0.19
CA ARG A 104 -11.40 7.75 -0.76
C ARG A 104 -10.03 7.09 -0.70
N VAL A 105 -9.38 7.04 -1.85
CA VAL A 105 -7.96 6.72 -1.98
C VAL A 105 -7.14 7.98 -1.66
N ALA A 106 -6.26 7.89 -0.66
CA ALA A 106 -5.27 8.94 -0.38
C ALA A 106 -3.83 8.42 -0.56
N ILE A 107 -3.62 7.12 -0.52
CA ILE A 107 -2.31 6.50 -0.71
C ILE A 107 -2.23 5.85 -2.09
N ALA A 108 -1.19 6.17 -2.86
CA ALA A 108 -0.92 5.48 -4.11
C ALA A 108 -0.41 4.05 -3.84
N GLY A 109 -1.03 3.07 -4.49
CA GLY A 109 -0.61 1.66 -4.42
C GLY A 109 0.42 1.29 -5.49
N ASN A 110 0.80 2.24 -6.33
CA ASN A 110 1.59 1.99 -7.55
C ASN A 110 3.11 2.11 -7.35
N SER A 111 3.57 2.78 -6.28
CA SER A 111 4.96 2.76 -5.84
C SER A 111 5.11 3.17 -4.37
N PHE A 112 5.94 2.44 -3.64
CA PHE A 112 6.23 2.68 -2.23
C PHE A 112 7.56 2.02 -1.85
N SER A 113 8.26 2.60 -0.86
CA SER A 113 9.62 2.18 -0.47
C SER A 113 9.78 2.14 1.04
N GLY A 114 10.65 1.27 1.55
CA GLY A 114 10.83 1.06 2.98
C GLY A 114 12.05 0.20 3.27
N THR A 115 12.48 0.18 4.53
CA THR A 115 13.44 -0.80 5.03
C THR A 115 12.76 -2.17 5.19
N PRO A 116 13.52 -3.26 5.39
CA PRO A 116 12.95 -4.54 5.82
C PRO A 116 12.04 -4.41 7.04
N GLU A 117 12.48 -3.72 8.09
CA GLU A 117 11.73 -3.53 9.34
C GLU A 117 10.39 -2.83 9.07
N ALA A 118 10.42 -1.71 8.34
CA ALA A 118 9.21 -0.97 7.96
C ALA A 118 8.20 -1.86 7.22
N PHE A 119 8.68 -2.66 6.25
CA PHE A 119 7.80 -3.52 5.47
C PHE A 119 7.22 -4.68 6.24
N LEU A 120 7.98 -5.28 7.17
CA LEU A 120 7.47 -6.36 8.01
C LEU A 120 6.34 -5.85 8.91
N GLU A 121 6.53 -4.67 9.55
CA GLU A 121 5.47 -4.10 10.37
C GLU A 121 4.26 -3.65 9.53
N PHE A 122 4.50 -2.99 8.39
CA PHE A 122 3.43 -2.56 7.48
C PHE A 122 2.66 -3.75 6.89
N TYR A 123 3.34 -4.85 6.55
CA TYR A 123 2.72 -6.09 6.06
C TYR A 123 1.69 -6.62 7.06
N ASP A 124 2.06 -6.71 8.34
CA ASP A 124 1.15 -7.16 9.38
C ASP A 124 -0.04 -6.23 9.54
N LYS A 125 0.21 -4.91 9.63
CA LYS A 125 -0.88 -3.92 9.78
C LYS A 125 -1.81 -3.87 8.57
N TYR A 126 -1.28 -4.09 7.38
CA TYR A 126 -2.06 -4.14 6.14
C TYR A 126 -3.04 -5.31 6.16
N TYR A 127 -2.57 -6.53 6.44
CA TYR A 127 -3.45 -7.70 6.43
C TYR A 127 -4.41 -7.75 7.61
N ILE A 128 -4.04 -7.17 8.76
CA ILE A 128 -4.96 -6.89 9.87
C ILE A 128 -6.09 -5.97 9.42
N THR A 129 -5.75 -4.87 8.72
CA THR A 129 -6.74 -3.90 8.22
C THR A 129 -7.64 -4.52 7.15
N MET A 130 -7.05 -5.26 6.20
CA MET A 130 -7.77 -5.98 5.15
C MET A 130 -8.77 -6.97 5.76
N TRP A 131 -8.32 -7.76 6.74
CA TRP A 131 -9.17 -8.77 7.36
C TRP A 131 -10.33 -8.17 8.14
N ASP A 132 -10.05 -7.12 8.94
CA ASP A 132 -11.09 -6.36 9.63
C ASP A 132 -12.17 -5.81 8.68
N TRP A 133 -11.75 -5.36 7.49
CA TRP A 133 -12.69 -4.88 6.48
C TRP A 133 -13.50 -6.00 5.84
N ILE A 134 -12.88 -7.14 5.54
CA ILE A 134 -13.60 -8.32 5.03
C ILE A 134 -14.69 -8.76 6.00
N THR A 135 -14.38 -8.85 7.31
CA THR A 135 -15.38 -9.28 8.31
C THR A 135 -16.52 -8.29 8.49
N LYS A 136 -16.28 -7.00 8.19
CA LYS A 136 -17.30 -5.94 8.17
C LYS A 136 -18.03 -5.80 6.83
N GLY A 137 -17.73 -6.64 5.85
CA GLY A 137 -18.31 -6.55 4.51
C GLY A 137 -17.90 -5.30 3.73
N ILE A 138 -16.75 -4.70 4.07
CA ILE A 138 -16.18 -3.53 3.40
C ILE A 138 -15.34 -3.98 2.21
N PHE A 139 -15.32 -3.16 1.15
CA PHE A 139 -14.55 -3.44 -0.06
C PHE A 139 -13.04 -3.37 0.19
N VAL A 140 -12.33 -4.47 -0.13
CA VAL A 140 -10.86 -4.60 -0.07
C VAL A 140 -10.25 -4.91 -1.44
N GLY A 141 -11.04 -4.86 -2.51
CA GLY A 141 -10.55 -5.25 -3.83
C GLY A 141 -9.46 -4.34 -4.36
N SER A 142 -9.38 -3.08 -3.92
CA SER A 142 -8.30 -2.14 -4.26
C SER A 142 -7.35 -1.96 -3.07
N ASP A 143 -6.07 -2.25 -3.30
CA ASP A 143 -4.98 -2.14 -2.33
C ASP A 143 -4.86 -0.72 -1.77
N GLN A 144 -5.15 0.29 -2.59
CA GLN A 144 -5.08 1.70 -2.23
C GLN A 144 -6.03 2.09 -1.09
N PHE A 145 -7.24 1.52 -1.06
CA PHE A 145 -8.17 1.76 0.04
C PHE A 145 -7.65 1.14 1.33
N VAL A 146 -7.16 -0.11 1.24
CA VAL A 146 -6.59 -0.83 2.39
C VAL A 146 -5.32 -0.14 2.91
N MET A 147 -4.42 0.30 2.03
CA MET A 147 -3.21 1.06 2.40
C MET A 147 -3.57 2.39 3.05
N THR A 148 -4.54 3.12 2.49
CA THR A 148 -5.01 4.39 3.06
C THR A 148 -5.53 4.18 4.48
N GLU A 149 -6.38 3.18 4.69
CA GLU A 149 -6.89 2.85 6.02
C GLU A 149 -5.80 2.34 6.97
N THR A 150 -4.85 1.56 6.47
CA THR A 150 -3.72 1.08 7.27
C THR A 150 -2.93 2.26 7.82
N CYS A 151 -2.63 3.25 6.98
CA CYS A 151 -1.94 4.46 7.42
C CYS A 151 -2.78 5.35 8.31
N TYR A 152 -4.10 5.40 8.09
CA TYR A 152 -5.01 6.08 9.00
C TYR A 152 -4.95 5.46 10.41
N ARG A 153 -5.03 4.13 10.52
CA ARG A 153 -5.05 3.41 11.80
C ARG A 153 -3.70 3.32 12.49
N TYR A 154 -2.62 3.21 11.72
CA TYR A 154 -1.29 2.91 12.25
C TYR A 154 -0.27 3.97 11.77
N PRO A 155 -0.27 5.18 12.36
CA PRO A 155 0.66 6.23 11.99
C PRO A 155 2.14 5.86 12.19
N SER A 156 2.42 4.85 13.03
CA SER A 156 3.76 4.36 13.32
C SER A 156 4.45 3.68 12.13
N VAL A 157 3.69 3.15 11.17
CA VAL A 157 4.23 2.37 10.03
C VAL A 157 4.22 3.12 8.69
N CYS A 158 3.65 4.33 8.65
CA CYS A 158 3.50 5.09 7.41
C CYS A 158 4.22 6.43 7.43
N HIS A 159 4.84 6.75 6.29
CA HIS A 159 5.36 8.06 5.94
C HIS A 159 4.72 8.54 4.62
N PRO A 160 3.50 9.10 4.65
CA PRO A 160 2.86 9.66 3.47
C PRO A 160 3.53 10.98 3.08
N THR A 161 4.00 11.10 1.84
CA THR A 161 4.64 12.33 1.31
C THR A 161 3.77 12.96 0.22
N PHE A 162 3.62 14.29 0.24
CA PHE A 162 2.86 15.03 -0.77
C PHE A 162 3.76 15.99 -1.55
N PRO A 163 3.90 15.83 -2.87
CA PRO A 163 4.85 16.62 -3.66
C PRO A 163 4.33 18.00 -4.11
N GLY A 164 3.26 18.52 -3.49
CA GLY A 164 2.69 19.82 -3.87
C GLY A 164 1.88 19.81 -5.18
N ARG A 165 1.63 18.65 -5.80
CA ARG A 165 0.84 18.53 -7.04
C ARG A 165 -0.29 17.52 -6.89
N PHE A 166 -1.52 17.96 -7.12
CA PHE A 166 -2.71 17.12 -7.07
C PHE A 166 -2.69 16.02 -8.11
N ARG A 167 -3.21 14.83 -7.75
CA ARG A 167 -3.37 13.65 -8.64
C ARG A 167 -2.11 13.23 -9.39
N ASN A 168 -0.93 13.49 -8.82
CA ASN A 168 0.33 13.16 -9.46
C ASN A 168 0.80 11.74 -9.13
N TRP A 169 0.06 10.74 -9.64
CA TRP A 169 0.23 9.32 -9.34
C TRP A 169 1.62 8.73 -9.59
N PHE A 170 2.46 9.38 -10.40
CA PHE A 170 3.78 8.87 -10.81
C PHE A 170 4.95 9.62 -10.16
N TYR A 171 4.68 10.53 -9.21
CA TYR A 171 5.72 11.41 -8.68
C TYR A 171 6.76 10.68 -7.82
N MET A 172 6.44 9.49 -7.29
CA MET A 172 7.41 8.71 -6.50
C MET A 172 8.68 8.39 -7.32
N ALA A 173 8.56 8.21 -8.64
CA ALA A 173 9.71 8.03 -9.52
C ALA A 173 10.68 9.22 -9.42
N ALA A 174 10.16 10.45 -9.47
CA ALA A 174 10.98 11.66 -9.37
C ALA A 174 11.60 11.85 -7.97
N ILE A 175 11.00 11.28 -6.92
CA ILE A 175 11.57 11.28 -5.56
C ILE A 175 12.74 10.31 -5.50
N LEU A 176 12.51 9.05 -5.89
CA LEU A 176 13.47 7.95 -5.74
C LEU A 176 14.66 8.05 -6.69
N GLU A 177 14.55 8.82 -7.78
CA GLU A 177 15.65 9.08 -8.72
C GLU A 177 16.71 10.06 -8.19
N LYS A 178 16.37 10.85 -7.16
CA LYS A 178 17.30 11.82 -6.58
C LYS A 178 18.38 11.12 -5.77
N THR A 179 19.55 11.76 -5.67
CA THR A 179 20.58 11.40 -4.68
C THR A 179 20.27 11.97 -3.30
N GLU A 180 19.66 13.17 -3.27
CA GLU A 180 19.32 13.89 -2.05
C GLU A 180 17.92 14.49 -2.17
N CYS A 181 17.13 14.37 -1.11
CA CYS A 181 15.81 14.96 -0.97
C CYS A 181 15.52 15.13 0.52
N ASP A 182 14.79 16.18 0.90
CA ASP A 182 14.23 16.28 2.24
C ASP A 182 12.85 15.61 2.25
N LEU A 183 12.75 14.54 3.02
CA LEU A 183 11.54 13.76 3.30
C LEU A 183 11.30 13.69 4.81
N GLN A 184 11.80 14.64 5.61
CA GLN A 184 11.54 14.65 7.05
C GLN A 184 10.05 14.89 7.36
N GLN A 185 9.39 15.69 6.52
CA GLN A 185 8.00 16.07 6.70
C GLN A 185 7.06 15.04 6.07
N VAL A 186 6.21 14.45 6.92
CA VAL A 186 4.99 13.78 6.46
C VAL A 186 4.04 14.82 5.88
N SER A 187 3.14 14.40 5.01
CA SER A 187 2.16 15.30 4.42
C SER A 187 1.23 15.88 5.47
N ASP A 188 1.25 17.20 5.64
CA ASP A 188 0.41 17.94 6.60
C ASP A 188 -1.11 17.74 6.43
N ASN A 189 -1.53 17.22 5.27
CA ASN A 189 -2.93 17.04 4.93
C ASN A 189 -3.36 15.58 4.97
N PHE A 190 -2.48 14.67 5.36
CA PHE A 190 -2.85 13.28 5.58
C PHE A 190 -3.47 13.16 6.97
N PHE A 191 -4.73 12.71 7.05
CA PHE A 191 -5.40 12.53 8.33
C PHE A 191 -4.97 11.20 8.95
N PHE A 192 -4.39 11.27 10.14
CA PHE A 192 -4.08 10.12 10.98
C PHE A 192 -5.16 9.94 12.04
N GLY A 193 -5.52 8.69 12.30
CA GLY A 193 -6.42 8.30 13.37
C GLY A 193 -5.73 7.38 14.35
N SER A 194 -6.53 6.53 14.97
CA SER A 194 -6.09 5.51 15.91
C SER A 194 -6.52 4.12 15.43
N PRO A 195 -5.83 3.06 15.87
CA PRO A 195 -6.32 1.70 15.69
C PRO A 195 -7.74 1.56 16.27
N PRO A 196 -8.58 0.67 15.72
CA PRO A 196 -9.88 0.38 16.34
C PRO A 196 -9.70 -0.19 17.75
N ASP A 197 -10.59 0.18 18.67
CA ASP A 197 -10.54 -0.26 20.09
C ASP A 197 -10.66 -1.78 20.25
N ASN A 198 -11.31 -2.44 19.28
CA ASN A 198 -11.42 -3.89 19.24
C ASN A 198 -10.33 -4.48 18.36
N ASN A 199 -9.61 -5.47 18.88
CA ASN A 199 -8.74 -6.29 18.07
C ASN A 199 -9.59 -6.99 16.99
N PRO A 200 -9.20 -6.91 15.71
CA PRO A 200 -9.88 -7.69 14.69
C PRO A 200 -9.72 -9.18 14.99
N PRO A 201 -10.65 -10.02 14.48
CA PRO A 201 -10.52 -11.46 14.62
C PRO A 201 -9.16 -11.94 14.10
N PRO A 202 -8.62 -13.04 14.62
CA PRO A 202 -7.35 -13.58 14.13
C PRO A 202 -7.44 -13.84 12.62
N PHE A 203 -6.34 -13.60 11.91
CA PHE A 203 -6.27 -13.87 10.48
C PHE A 203 -6.55 -15.36 10.23
N PRO A 204 -7.35 -15.71 9.20
CA PRO A 204 -7.78 -17.08 8.98
C PRO A 204 -6.60 -18.01 8.70
N GLN A 205 -6.60 -19.17 9.36
CA GLN A 205 -5.62 -20.26 9.13
C GLN A 205 -6.03 -21.18 7.97
N GLY A 206 -7.26 -21.06 7.49
CA GLY A 206 -7.82 -21.88 6.41
C GLY A 206 -8.38 -21.05 5.26
N VAL A 207 -8.93 -21.75 4.27
CA VAL A 207 -9.55 -21.09 3.11
C VAL A 207 -10.86 -20.42 3.51
N VAL A 208 -10.99 -19.13 3.22
CA VAL A 208 -12.24 -18.36 3.39
C VAL A 208 -12.92 -18.23 2.04
N SER A 209 -14.17 -18.70 1.96
CA SER A 209 -14.94 -18.74 0.71
C SER A 209 -16.07 -17.72 0.62
N THR A 210 -16.49 -17.11 1.73
CA THR A 210 -17.59 -16.13 1.76
C THR A 210 -17.39 -15.14 2.90
N MET A 211 -17.94 -13.93 2.74
CA MET A 211 -18.06 -12.92 3.79
C MET A 211 -19.18 -13.25 4.78
N LYS A 212 -20.12 -14.13 4.43
CA LYS A 212 -21.28 -14.45 5.25
C LYS A 212 -20.87 -15.21 6.53
N GLY A 213 -21.29 -14.70 7.69
CA GLY A 213 -21.04 -15.33 8.98
C GLY A 213 -19.66 -15.03 9.60
N LEU A 214 -18.96 -14.01 9.08
CA LEU A 214 -17.70 -13.52 9.65
C LEU A 214 -17.90 -12.40 10.70
N THR A 215 -19.14 -11.94 10.89
CA THR A 215 -19.56 -10.90 11.84
C THR A 215 -19.94 -11.46 13.20
#